data_AF-A0A1F2RI39-F1
#
_entry.id   AF-A0A1F2RI39-F1
#
_cell.length_a   1.000
_cell.length_b   1.000
_cell.length_c   1.000
_cell.angle_alpha   90.00
_cell.angle_beta   90.00
_cell.angle_gamma   90.00
#
_symmetry.space_group_name_H-M   'P 1'
#
loop_
_entity.id
_entity.type
_entity.pdbx_description
1 polymer ?
#
loop_
_entity_poly.entity_id
_entity_poly.type
_entity_poly.pdbx_seq_one_letter_code
_entity_poly.pdbx_strand_id
1 'polypeptide(L)'
;MKRYPISLAKYRLLKRETGMKKPNLGAHYGAIANPQTFAQAYAYVLAYPGMVFHTTGNGTPFTVIASQSTKGRHIGEKVIRFLSSGQERAKAYQCCWGHKTNCLRTHIDCYTLAI
;
A
#
# COMPACT_ATOMS: atom_id res chain seq x y z
N MET A 1 -12.57 7.96 -8.12
CA MET A 1 -11.75 9.03 -8.75
C MET A 1 -10.99 9.82 -7.68
N LYS A 2 -9.64 9.83 -7.68
CA LYS A 2 -8.86 10.76 -6.83
C LYS A 2 -8.89 12.15 -7.48
N ARG A 3 -9.65 13.10 -6.92
CA ARG A 3 -9.62 14.51 -7.36
C ARG A 3 -8.32 15.14 -6.89
N TYR A 4 -7.31 15.18 -7.75
CA TYR A 4 -6.27 16.20 -7.63
C TYR A 4 -6.90 17.54 -8.06
N PRO A 5 -6.53 18.68 -7.45
CA PRO A 5 -7.03 20.00 -7.88
C PRO A 5 -6.59 20.39 -9.30
N ILE A 6 -5.77 19.54 -9.95
CA ILE A 6 -5.28 19.66 -11.32
C ILE A 6 -5.36 18.30 -12.01
N SER A 7 -5.50 18.28 -13.34
CA SER A 7 -5.53 17.03 -14.11
C SER A 7 -4.23 16.22 -13.96
N LEU A 8 -4.31 14.89 -14.14
CA LEU A 8 -3.14 14.00 -14.07
C LEU A 8 -2.05 14.39 -15.10
N ALA A 9 -2.47 14.87 -16.27
CA ALA A 9 -1.58 15.40 -17.31
C ALA A 9 -0.86 16.66 -16.85
N LYS A 10 -1.59 17.63 -16.26
CA LYS A 10 -1.02 18.86 -15.72
C LYS A 10 -0.05 18.60 -14.57
N TYR A 11 -0.36 17.64 -13.69
CA TYR A 11 0.56 17.20 -12.63
C TYR A 11 1.86 16.59 -13.19
N ARG A 12 1.78 15.77 -14.25
CA ARG A 12 2.98 15.16 -14.87
C ARG A 12 3.88 16.20 -15.52
N LEU A 13 3.30 17.21 -16.19
CA LEU A 13 4.04 18.32 -16.78
C LEU A 13 4.75 19.15 -15.70
N LEU A 14 4.00 19.60 -14.69
CA LEU A 14 4.52 20.37 -13.57
C LEU A 14 5.62 19.63 -12.81
N LYS A 15 5.44 18.33 -12.55
CA LYS A 15 6.48 17.51 -11.89
C LYS A 15 7.79 17.50 -12.68
N ARG A 16 7.71 17.45 -14.01
CA ARG A 16 8.88 17.38 -14.90
C ARG A 16 9.60 18.73 -15.01
N GLU A 17 8.85 19.83 -15.00
CA GLU A 17 9.38 21.19 -15.19
C GLU A 17 9.83 21.85 -13.89
N THR A 18 9.13 21.61 -12.77
CA THR A 18 9.33 22.36 -11.51
C THR A 18 9.96 21.52 -10.40
N GLY A 19 10.13 20.21 -10.62
CA GLY A 19 10.53 19.29 -9.55
C GLY A 19 9.47 19.14 -8.44
N MET A 20 8.22 19.57 -8.68
CA MET A 20 7.13 19.52 -7.70
C MET A 20 7.01 18.13 -7.06
N LYS A 21 7.32 18.07 -5.76
CA LYS A 21 7.17 16.85 -4.97
C LYS A 21 5.69 16.63 -4.65
N LYS A 22 5.25 15.38 -4.74
CA LYS A 22 3.89 15.00 -4.31
C LYS A 22 3.71 15.39 -2.84
N PRO A 23 2.56 15.96 -2.44
CA PRO A 23 2.30 16.30 -1.05
C PRO A 23 2.47 15.07 -0.16
N ASN A 24 3.14 15.24 0.98
CA ASN A 24 3.17 14.20 2.00
C ASN A 24 1.79 14.14 2.67
N LEU A 25 1.08 13.04 2.50
CA LEU A 25 -0.27 12.89 3.01
C LEU A 25 -0.30 12.53 4.51
N GLY A 26 0.84 12.18 5.10
CA GLY A 26 0.93 11.75 6.49
C GLY A 26 0.72 10.24 6.67
N ALA A 27 0.86 9.78 7.92
CA ALA A 27 0.62 8.39 8.28
C ALA A 27 -0.88 8.14 8.45
N HIS A 28 -1.37 6.97 8.04
CA HIS A 28 -2.78 6.58 8.15
C HIS A 28 -3.74 7.58 7.48
N TYR A 29 -3.30 8.20 6.39
CA TYR A 29 -4.10 9.19 5.69
C TYR A 29 -5.25 8.57 4.92
N GLY A 30 -6.44 9.12 5.11
CA GLY A 30 -7.63 8.86 4.31
C GLY A 30 -8.19 7.44 4.46
N ALA A 31 -9.51 7.32 4.49
CA ALA A 31 -10.17 6.02 4.58
C ALA A 31 -10.29 5.32 3.22
N ILE A 32 -10.24 4.00 3.24
CA ILE A 32 -10.58 3.09 2.14
C ILE A 32 -11.40 1.91 2.69
N ALA A 33 -12.34 1.41 1.91
CA ALA A 33 -13.06 0.19 2.20
C ALA A 33 -12.35 -0.97 1.51
N ASN A 34 -11.49 -1.68 2.25
CA ASN A 34 -10.86 -2.89 1.74
C ASN A 34 -11.91 -4.03 1.65
N PRO A 35 -11.83 -4.91 0.64
CA PRO A 35 -12.77 -6.04 0.50
C PRO A 35 -12.70 -7.00 1.69
N GLN A 36 -11.50 -7.18 2.24
CA GLN A 36 -11.23 -8.04 3.38
C GLN A 36 -10.81 -7.23 4.60
N THR A 37 -11.09 -7.75 5.80
CA THR A 37 -10.45 -7.27 7.02
C THR A 37 -8.96 -7.63 7.03
N PHE A 38 -8.16 -6.97 7.87
CA PHE A 38 -6.74 -7.30 8.00
C PHE A 38 -6.51 -8.77 8.36
N ALA A 39 -7.31 -9.32 9.28
CA ALA A 39 -7.17 -10.70 9.73
C ALA A 39 -7.47 -11.70 8.60
N GLN A 40 -8.50 -11.44 7.80
CA GLN A 40 -8.84 -12.25 6.63
C GLN A 40 -7.73 -12.21 5.57
N ALA A 41 -7.27 -11.01 5.22
CA ALA A 41 -6.19 -10.84 4.25
C ALA A 41 -4.89 -11.52 4.71
N TYR A 42 -4.55 -11.40 5.99
CA TYR A 42 -3.38 -12.05 6.56
C TYR A 42 -3.48 -13.58 6.49
N ALA A 43 -4.64 -14.14 6.85
CA ALA A 43 -4.89 -15.58 6.77
C ALA A 43 -4.86 -16.08 5.31
N TYR A 44 -5.45 -15.33 4.38
CA TYR A 44 -5.44 -15.63 2.96
C TYR A 44 -4.01 -15.70 2.40
N VAL A 45 -3.19 -14.69 2.68
CA VAL A 45 -1.79 -14.65 2.23
C VAL A 45 -0.95 -15.79 2.84
N LEU A 46 -1.22 -16.18 4.09
CA LEU A 46 -0.57 -17.34 4.70
C LEU A 46 -0.95 -18.66 4.03
N ALA A 47 -2.22 -18.82 3.63
CA ALA A 47 -2.70 -20.03 2.98
C ALA A 47 -2.20 -20.18 1.53
N TYR A 48 -1.92 -19.07 0.85
CA TYR A 48 -1.55 -19.05 -0.57
C TYR A 48 -0.23 -18.28 -0.81
N PRO A 49 0.92 -18.82 -0.34
CA PRO A 49 2.21 -18.16 -0.52
C PRO A 49 2.59 -18.06 -2.01
N GLY A 50 3.16 -16.93 -2.42
CA GLY A 50 3.63 -16.72 -3.79
C GLY A 50 2.54 -16.31 -4.79
N MET A 51 1.29 -16.16 -4.36
CA MET A 51 0.22 -15.65 -5.22
C MET A 51 0.55 -14.26 -5.79
N VAL A 52 0.28 -14.07 -7.07
CA VAL A 52 0.48 -12.81 -7.78
C VAL A 52 -0.84 -12.03 -7.83
N PHE A 53 -0.79 -10.79 -7.38
CA PHE A 53 -1.88 -9.83 -7.42
C PHE A 53 -1.52 -8.68 -8.36
N HIS A 54 -2.51 -7.88 -8.73
CA HIS A 54 -2.32 -6.71 -9.58
C HIS A 54 -2.84 -5.46 -8.89
N THR A 55 -2.03 -4.41 -8.84
CA THR A 55 -2.44 -3.16 -8.19
C THR A 55 -3.66 -2.54 -8.87
N THR A 56 -4.61 -2.02 -8.08
CA THR A 56 -5.88 -1.47 -8.59
C THR A 56 -5.73 -0.18 -9.42
N GLY A 57 -4.53 0.40 -9.46
CA GLY A 57 -4.23 1.62 -10.21
C GLY A 57 -3.77 1.35 -11.64
N ASN A 58 -2.51 0.91 -11.79
CA ASN A 58 -1.85 0.71 -13.08
C ASN A 58 -1.64 -0.78 -13.42
N GLY A 59 -2.27 -1.69 -12.69
CA GLY A 59 -2.18 -3.13 -12.96
C GLY A 59 -0.78 -3.71 -12.77
N THR A 60 0.13 -3.03 -12.04
CA THR A 60 1.47 -3.59 -11.81
C THR A 60 1.39 -4.85 -10.97
N PRO A 61 2.03 -5.96 -11.37
CA PRO A 61 2.03 -7.20 -10.62
C PRO A 61 2.86 -7.08 -9.33
N PHE A 62 2.39 -7.74 -8.28
CA PHE A 62 3.07 -7.82 -7.00
C PHE A 62 2.77 -9.15 -6.28
N THR A 63 3.67 -9.56 -5.40
CA THR A 63 3.48 -10.69 -4.49
C THR A 63 3.39 -10.19 -3.05
N VAL A 64 2.93 -11.06 -2.16
CA VAL A 64 2.64 -10.70 -0.77
C VAL A 64 3.25 -11.72 0.17
N ILE A 65 3.80 -11.23 1.29
CA ILE A 65 4.31 -12.07 2.37
C ILE A 65 3.64 -11.65 3.67
N ALA A 66 3.00 -12.60 4.34
CA ALA A 66 2.50 -12.46 5.70
C ALA A 66 3.55 -12.96 6.70
N SER A 67 3.91 -12.15 7.68
CA SER A 67 4.85 -12.52 8.73
C SER A 67 4.60 -11.72 10.02
N GLN A 68 5.37 -11.98 11.06
CA GLN A 68 5.49 -11.06 12.21
C GLN A 68 6.66 -10.11 12.00
N SER A 69 6.52 -8.87 12.46
CA SER A 69 7.63 -7.92 12.45
C SER A 69 8.61 -8.23 13.58
N THR A 70 9.90 -8.26 13.26
CA THR A 70 10.97 -8.64 14.20
C THR A 70 11.69 -7.46 14.82
N LYS A 71 11.37 -6.22 14.41
CA LYS A 71 12.05 -5.01 14.88
C LYS A 71 11.18 -3.77 14.85
N GLY A 72 11.60 -2.75 15.61
CA GLY A 72 10.96 -1.44 15.68
C GLY A 72 9.67 -1.44 16.50
N ARG A 73 8.88 -0.36 16.37
CA ARG A 73 7.68 -0.09 17.18
C ARG A 73 6.60 -1.18 17.10
N HIS A 74 6.56 -1.94 16.01
CA HIS A 74 5.57 -3.00 15.77
C HIS A 74 6.16 -4.40 15.96
N ILE A 75 7.18 -4.58 16.79
CA ILE A 75 7.77 -5.89 17.05
C ILE A 75 6.71 -6.88 17.57
N GLY A 76 6.71 -8.11 17.03
CA GLY A 76 5.74 -9.16 17.34
C GLY A 76 4.39 -9.02 16.61
N GLU A 77 4.08 -7.85 16.05
CA GLU A 77 2.82 -7.63 15.35
C GLU A 77 2.81 -8.30 13.96
N LYS A 78 1.62 -8.76 13.56
CA LYS A 78 1.36 -9.26 12.21
C LYS A 78 1.55 -8.14 11.18
N VAL A 79 2.24 -8.47 10.09
CA VAL A 79 2.52 -7.55 8.98
C VAL A 79 2.31 -8.25 7.65
N ILE A 80 1.71 -7.53 6.71
CA ILE A 80 1.62 -7.92 5.30
C ILE A 80 2.60 -7.05 4.51
N ARG A 81 3.56 -7.68 3.83
CA ARG A 81 4.57 -7.02 2.99
C ARG A 81 4.23 -7.19 1.52
N PHE A 82 4.29 -6.10 0.75
CA PHE A 82 3.99 -6.07 -0.69
C PHE A 82 5.28 -5.94 -1.49
N LEU A 83 5.55 -6.91 -2.35
CA LEU A 83 6.79 -7.00 -3.11
C LEU A 83 6.52 -6.85 -4.61
N SER A 84 7.32 -6.03 -5.29
CA SER A 84 7.27 -5.93 -6.76
C SER A 84 8.69 -5.98 -7.31
N SER A 85 8.92 -6.88 -8.27
CA SER A 85 10.25 -7.26 -8.78
C SER A 85 11.20 -7.68 -7.65
N GLY A 86 10.71 -8.47 -6.70
CA GLY A 86 11.49 -8.98 -5.55
C GLY A 86 11.79 -7.96 -4.45
N GLN A 87 11.41 -6.69 -4.61
CA GLN A 87 11.69 -5.61 -3.66
C GLN A 87 10.45 -5.24 -2.85
N GLU A 88 10.58 -5.09 -1.53
CA GLU A 88 9.51 -4.57 -0.68
C GLU A 88 9.19 -3.13 -1.08
N ARG A 89 7.97 -2.90 -1.57
CA ARG A 89 7.50 -1.56 -1.97
C ARG A 89 6.72 -0.90 -0.85
N ALA A 90 5.99 -1.69 -0.07
CA ALA A 90 5.24 -1.22 1.08
C ALA A 90 4.95 -2.37 2.05
N LYS A 91 4.44 -2.02 3.22
CA LYS A 91 3.92 -2.96 4.22
C LYS A 91 2.74 -2.36 4.97
N ALA A 92 1.85 -3.20 5.47
CA ALA A 92 0.70 -2.81 6.26
C ALA A 92 0.63 -3.66 7.54
N TYR A 93 0.47 -2.97 8.67
CA TYR A 93 0.03 -3.56 9.93
C TYR A 93 -1.48 -3.42 10.04
N GLN A 94 -2.08 -4.02 11.07
CA GLN A 94 -3.50 -3.87 11.34
C GLN A 94 -3.94 -2.40 11.45
N CYS A 95 -3.14 -1.55 12.11
CA CYS A 95 -3.43 -0.12 12.24
C CYS A 95 -3.36 0.67 10.91
N CYS A 96 -2.71 0.12 9.88
CA CYS A 96 -2.68 0.72 8.55
C CYS A 96 -3.89 0.30 7.70
N TRP A 97 -4.55 -0.79 8.07
CA TRP A 97 -5.62 -1.35 7.26
C TRP A 97 -6.82 -0.41 7.23
N GLY A 98 -7.43 -0.23 6.05
CA GLY A 98 -8.48 0.77 5.87
C GLY A 98 -7.96 2.21 5.65
N HIS A 99 -6.64 2.42 5.59
CA HIS A 99 -6.04 3.72 5.26
C HIS A 99 -5.35 3.73 3.90
N LYS A 100 -5.21 4.91 3.28
CA LYS A 100 -4.45 5.04 2.02
C LYS A 100 -2.95 4.97 2.21
N THR A 101 -2.45 5.36 3.37
CA THR A 101 -1.02 5.31 3.71
C THR A 101 -0.77 4.51 4.98
N ASN A 102 0.39 3.86 5.06
CA ASN A 102 0.83 3.15 6.26
C ASN A 102 1.49 4.09 7.29
N CYS A 103 2.02 3.52 8.38
CA CYS A 103 2.76 4.26 9.42
C CYS A 103 3.96 5.06 8.86
N LEU A 104 4.55 4.59 7.76
CA LEU A 104 5.70 5.20 7.10
C LEU A 104 5.30 6.19 5.98
N ARG A 105 4.01 6.55 5.90
CA ARG A 105 3.46 7.49 4.90
C ARG A 105 3.53 6.96 3.47
N THR A 106 3.80 5.66 3.30
CA THR A 106 3.81 4.98 2.01
C THR A 106 2.39 4.64 1.60
N HIS A 107 2.05 4.88 0.34
CA HIS A 107 0.77 4.46 -0.24
C HIS A 107 0.61 2.94 -0.20
N ILE A 108 -0.49 2.48 0.38
CA ILE A 108 -0.84 1.06 0.48
C ILE A 108 -2.19 0.73 -0.15
N ASP A 109 -3.04 1.73 -0.46
CA ASP A 109 -4.40 1.51 -0.97
C ASP A 109 -4.44 0.69 -2.25
N CYS A 110 -3.47 0.90 -3.15
CA CYS A 110 -3.42 0.15 -4.41
C CYS A 110 -3.08 -1.33 -4.23
N TYR A 111 -2.51 -1.71 -3.08
CA TYR A 111 -2.20 -3.10 -2.73
C TYR A 111 -3.33 -3.72 -1.91
N THR A 112 -3.78 -3.04 -0.85
CA THR A 112 -4.78 -3.62 0.07
C THR A 112 -6.17 -3.77 -0.55
N LEU A 113 -6.51 -2.95 -1.56
CA LEU A 113 -7.75 -3.11 -2.33
C LEU A 113 -7.70 -4.30 -3.29
N ALA A 114 -6.51 -4.83 -3.59
CA ALA A 114 -6.31 -5.92 -4.54
C ALA A 114 -6.23 -7.31 -3.88
N ILE A 115 -6.28 -7.37 -2.55
CA ILE A 115 -6.31 -8.59 -1.73
C ILE A 115 -7.72 -8.77 -1.19
#